data_AF-A0A497P634-F1
#
_entry.id   AF-A0A497P634-F1
#
_cell.length_a   1.000
_cell.length_b   1.000
_cell.length_c   1.000
_cell.angle_alpha   90.00
_cell.angle_beta   90.00
_cell.angle_gamma   90.00
#
_symmetry.space_group_name_H-M   'P 1'
#
loop_
_entity.id
_entity.type
_entity.pdbx_description
1 polymer ?
#
loop_
_entity_poly.entity_id
_entity_poly.type
_entity_poly.pdbx_seq_one_letter_code
_entity_poly.pdbx_strand_id
1 'polypeptide(L)' 'MAGWKELVGKRVLIRGPYDGIEEVKVIEVSPSGKYVKVSDPYGWSSKWIDGEKYLVLEVLE' A
#
# COMPACT_ATOMS: atom_id res chain seq x y z
N MET A 1 -10.34 -6.08 10.78
CA MET A 1 -8.94 -5.85 10.38
C MET A 1 -9.00 -4.87 9.23
N ALA A 2 -8.46 -3.67 9.40
CA ALA A 2 -8.60 -2.59 8.42
C ALA A 2 -8.04 -3.08 7.07
N GLY A 3 -8.93 -3.28 6.10
CA GLY A 3 -8.54 -3.80 4.78
C GLY A 3 -7.87 -2.70 3.97
N TRP A 4 -7.00 -3.05 3.02
CA TRP A 4 -6.37 -2.10 2.09
C TRP A 4 -7.36 -1.10 1.46
N LYS A 5 -8.63 -1.50 1.31
CA LYS A 5 -9.72 -0.66 0.80
C LYS A 5 -10.01 0.57 1.67
N GLU A 6 -9.85 0.48 2.98
CA GLU A 6 -10.04 1.59 3.93
C GLU A 6 -8.84 2.54 3.97
N LEU A 7 -7.72 2.12 3.36
CA LEU A 7 -6.50 2.89 3.25
C LEU A 7 -6.41 3.66 1.93
N VAL A 8 -7.36 3.47 1.00
CA VAL A 8 -7.37 4.21 -0.27
C VAL A 8 -7.36 5.72 -0.01
N GLY A 9 -6.39 6.41 -0.60
CA GLY A 9 -6.13 7.84 -0.42
C GLY A 9 -5.11 8.17 0.68
N LYS A 10 -4.83 7.23 1.58
CA LYS A 10 -3.95 7.40 2.74
C LYS A 10 -2.49 7.16 2.43
N ARG A 11 -1.62 7.74 3.26
CA ARG A 11 -0.19 7.44 3.30
C ARG A 11 0.11 6.42 4.38
N VAL A 12 0.90 5.41 4.05
CA VAL A 12 1.19 4.29 4.93
C VAL A 12 2.65 3.88 4.84
N LEU A 13 3.20 3.38 5.95
CA LEU A 13 4.45 2.63 5.95
C LEU A 13 4.14 1.15 5.74
N ILE A 14 4.76 0.55 4.73
CA ILE A 14 4.61 -0.87 4.43
C ILE A 14 5.95 -1.59 4.54
N ARG A 15 5.90 -2.85 4.98
CA ARG A 15 7.04 -3.77 4.93
C ARG A 15 6.83 -4.80 3.84
N GLY A 16 7.76 -4.86 2.90
CA GLY A 16 7.79 -5.87 1.84
C GLY A 16 8.36 -7.21 2.29
N PRO A 17 8.32 -8.23 1.41
CA PRO A 17 8.78 -9.59 1.70
C PRO A 17 10.31 -9.72 1.88
N TYR A 18 11.08 -8.69 1.50
CA TYR A 18 12.54 -8.65 1.62
C TYR A 18 13.00 -7.65 2.70
N ASP A 19 12.18 -7.49 3.76
CA ASP A 19 12.41 -6.63 4.94
C ASP A 19 12.65 -5.13 4.65
N GLY A 20 12.43 -4.66 3.43
CA GLY A 20 12.39 -3.24 3.10
C GLY A 20 11.15 -2.57 3.67
N ILE A 21 11.34 -1.45 4.38
CA ILE A 21 10.27 -0.53 4.79
C ILE A 21 10.21 0.60 3.77
N GLU A 22 9.02 0.88 3.24
CA GLU A 22 8.79 1.98 2.31
C GLU A 22 7.53 2.76 2.69
N GLU A 23 7.59 4.09 2.53
CA GLU A 23 6.40 4.95 2.60
C GLU A 23 5.72 4.95 1.24
N VAL A 24 4.42 4.73 1.22
CA VAL A 24 3.62 4.74 0.00
C VAL A 24 2.26 5.39 0.21
N LYS A 25 1.67 5.88 -0.87
CA LYS A 25 0.26 6.26 -0.91
C LYS A 25 -0.56 5.14 -1.53
N VAL A 26 -1.63 4.72 -0.88
CA VAL A 26 -2.56 3.73 -1.44
C VAL A 26 -3.49 4.42 -2.41
N ILE A 27 -3.49 3.98 -3.66
CA ILE A 27 -4.23 4.62 -4.77
C ILE A 27 -5.54 3.91 -5.03
N GLU A 28 -5.50 2.59 -5.18
CA GLU A 28 -6.67 1.77 -5.47
C GLU A 28 -6.43 0.31 -5.07
N VAL A 29 -7.52 -0.45 -4.94
CA VAL A 29 -7.49 -1.89 -4.69
C VAL A 29 -8.19 -2.57 -5.86
N SER A 30 -7.63 -3.66 -6.38
CA SER A 30 -8.20 -4.41 -7.49
C SER A 30 -9.61 -4.93 -7.17
N PRO A 31 -10.46 -5.21 -8.17
CA PRO A 31 -11.79 -5.76 -7.93
C PRO A 31 -11.80 -7.05 -7.10
N SER A 32 -10.74 -7.86 -7.20
CA SER A 32 -10.55 -9.08 -6.42
C SER A 32 -10.12 -8.84 -4.96
N GLY A 33 -9.72 -7.62 -4.59
CA GLY A 33 -9.16 -7.29 -3.28
C GLY A 33 -7.69 -7.70 -3.09
N LYS A 34 -7.13 -8.51 -3.99
CA LYS A 34 -5.79 -9.09 -3.86
C LYS A 34 -4.66 -8.09 -4.14
N TYR A 35 -4.82 -7.25 -5.15
CA TYR A 35 -3.77 -6.36 -5.59
C TYR A 35 -4.06 -4.94 -5.14
N VAL A 36 -3.02 -4.24 -4.71
CA VAL A 36 -3.10 -2.86 -4.25
C VAL A 36 -2.18 -2.04 -5.11
N LYS A 37 -2.69 -0.95 -5.67
CA LYS A 37 -1.86 0.01 -6.37
C LYS A 37 -1.37 1.03 -5.38
N VAL A 38 -0.07 1.20 -5.34
CA VAL A 38 0.60 2.15 -4.47
C VAL A 38 1.47 3.08 -5.29
N SER A 39 1.63 4.32 -4.84
CA SER A 39 2.60 5.26 -5.40
C SER A 39 3.66 5.61 -4.37
N ASP A 40 4.81 6.10 -4.83
CA ASP A 40 5.72 6.82 -3.94
C ASP A 40 5.03 8.03 -3.30
N PRO A 41 5.57 8.59 -2.20
CA PRO A 41 4.95 9.70 -1.47
C PRO A 41 4.75 10.97 -2.30
N TYR A 42 5.52 11.14 -3.38
CA TYR A 42 5.48 12.29 -4.28
C TYR A 42 4.58 12.06 -5.50
N GLY A 43 4.07 10.84 -5.69
CA GLY A 43 3.17 10.48 -6.78
C GLY A 43 3.85 10.43 -8.16
N TRP A 44 5.17 10.26 -8.22
CA TRP A 44 5.92 10.23 -9.48
C TRP A 44 5.82 8.91 -10.22
N SER A 45 5.61 7.83 -9.48
CA SER A 45 5.58 6.46 -9.95
C SER A 45 4.54 5.67 -9.18
N SER A 46 3.95 4.67 -9.84
CA SER A 46 3.04 3.73 -9.17
C SER A 46 3.33 2.30 -9.59
N LYS A 47 3.08 1.37 -8.67
CA LYS A 47 3.24 -0.06 -8.86
C LYS A 47 2.07 -0.81 -8.25
N TRP A 48 1.75 -1.97 -8.81
CA TRP A 48 0.85 -2.92 -8.18
C TRP A 48 1.64 -3.85 -7.26
N ILE A 49 1.14 -4.05 -6.05
CA ILE A 49 1.67 -5.01 -5.08
C ILE A 49 0.61 -6.05 -4.74
N ASP A 50 1.07 -7.23 -4.32
CA ASP A 50 0.21 -8.26 -3.74
C ASP A 50 -0.06 -7.92 -2.28
N GLY A 51 -1.28 -7.52 -1.94
CA GLY A 51 -1.63 -7.01 -0.61
C GLY A 51 -1.47 -8.02 0.52
N GLU A 52 -1.35 -9.31 0.20
CA GLU A 52 -1.08 -10.38 1.18
C GLU A 52 0.41 -10.51 1.52
N LYS A 53 1.30 -10.01 0.65
CA LYS A 53 2.75 -10.09 0.83
C LYS A 53 3.35 -8.89 1.55
N TYR A 54 2.53 -7.87 1.80
CA TYR A 54 2.96 -6.62 2.43
C TYR A 54 2.19 -6.40 3.72
N LEU A 55 2.90 -5.94 4.74
CA LEU A 55 2.32 -5.57 6.03
C LEU A 55 2.24 -4.06 6.12
N VAL A 56 1.07 -3.54 6.49
CA VAL A 56 0.92 -2.13 6.88
C VAL A 56 1.43 -2.00 8.31
N LEU A 57 2.48 -1.21 8.50
CA LEU A 57 3.08 -0.94 9.80
C LEU A 57 2.41 0.25 10.49
N GLU A 58 2.13 1.30 9.71
CA GLU A 58 1.61 2.56 10.24
C GLU A 58 0.78 3.29 9.17
N VAL A 59 -0.24 4.03 9.61
CA VAL A 59 -1.01 4.97 8.79
C VAL A 59 -0.60 6.37 9.19
N LEU A 60 -0.06 7.14 8.25
CA LEU A 60 0.52 8.46 8.51
C LEU A 60 -0.54 9.58 8.39
N GLU A 61 -1.42 9.48 7.38
CA GLU A 61 -2.53 10.42 7.09
C GLU A 61 -3.70 9.69 6.42
#